data_AF-W7BIL9-F1
#
_entry.id   AF-W7BIL9-F1
#
_cell.length_a   1.000
_cell.length_b   1.000
_cell.length_c   1.000
_cell.angle_alpha   90.00
_cell.angle_beta   90.00
_cell.angle_gamma   90.00
#
_symmetry.space_group_name_H-M   'P 1'
#
loop_
_entity.id
_entity.type
_entity.pdbx_description
1 polymer ?
#
loop_
_entity_poly.entity_id
_entity_poly.type
_entity_poly.pdbx_seq_one_letter_code
_entity_poly.pdbx_strand_id
1 'polypeptide(L)'
;MNNFLIDFFINKSNHRKVRLLKELTSEPKDIETFADKLAVSKETIRKDFSYFADIQPGAITKTSRLNKIFYKCSPQQKYQLMFKIIQEEPSFFIFKHLFSHDKLDVSKILTTFFFSESTYARYLKALNHLLTSYSVKLKNNPLVLTGSELNIRNFYNKLLYFSREYPIFVNDLFFYDDFVTSLKEQFPSYIASYDTNKILYRFKVSVKRLSLGHTIQLSDKQRDSIVRCDDYELFKKQIARLTKRYFHLHELSEDEFVFFTVMLKEGHVYCKDNLHFQLKRQKHYLFNNTHKALCRQFLNIQDDTLLDVLSCYLNDVYILNDFAQTGIIDELFSYNQPIFYEEKLYKQCLSLAEVYTDSDEKRPVIAYTLCQIIMANQIEPIEQITIYLFLDEEKK
;
A
#
# COMPACT_ATOMS: atom_id res chain seq x y z
N MET A 1 -6.47 -3.34 10.91
CA MET A 1 -6.94 -2.09 10.27
C MET A 1 -5.73 -1.20 10.05
N ASN A 2 -5.48 -0.80 8.80
CA ASN A 2 -4.28 -0.05 8.43
C ASN A 2 -4.35 1.40 8.92
N ASN A 3 -3.30 1.89 9.58
CA ASN A 3 -3.23 3.27 10.07
C ASN A 3 -3.23 4.31 8.93
N PHE A 4 -2.69 3.96 7.75
CA PHE A 4 -2.66 4.83 6.57
C PHE A 4 -4.05 5.40 6.22
N LEU A 5 -5.09 4.56 6.19
CA LEU A 5 -6.44 5.04 5.86
C LEU A 5 -7.02 5.94 6.95
N ILE A 6 -6.64 5.71 8.21
CA ILE A 6 -7.16 6.47 9.37
C ILE A 6 -6.75 7.95 9.25
N ASP A 7 -5.54 8.21 8.77
CA ASP A 7 -5.01 9.57 8.65
C ASP A 7 -5.81 10.45 7.68
N PHE A 8 -6.51 9.83 6.72
CA PHE A 8 -7.36 10.54 5.77
C PHE A 8 -8.75 10.88 6.32
N PHE A 9 -9.12 10.45 7.53
CA PHE A 9 -10.32 10.94 8.21
C PHE A 9 -10.03 12.28 8.88
N ILE A 10 -10.15 13.37 8.12
CA ILE A 10 -9.91 14.73 8.60
C ILE A 10 -11.04 15.20 9.50
N ASN A 11 -12.27 14.72 9.27
CA ASN A 11 -13.39 15.01 10.15
C ASN A 11 -13.16 14.33 11.52
N LYS A 12 -13.00 15.14 12.58
CA LYS A 12 -12.75 14.65 13.95
C LYS A 12 -13.78 13.63 14.43
N SER A 13 -15.04 13.75 14.03
CA SER A 13 -16.08 12.80 14.38
C SER A 13 -15.88 11.46 13.68
N ASN A 14 -15.62 11.47 12.38
CA ASN A 14 -15.38 10.23 11.61
C ASN A 14 -14.07 9.55 12.03
N HIS A 15 -13.01 10.33 12.25
CA HIS A 15 -11.76 9.83 12.80
C HIS A 15 -11.96 9.09 14.13
N ARG A 16 -12.76 9.67 15.04
CA ARG A 16 -13.10 9.02 16.32
C ARG A 16 -13.91 7.74 16.12
N LYS A 17 -14.94 7.77 15.26
CA LYS A 17 -15.75 6.57 14.93
C LYS A 17 -14.89 5.43 14.39
N VAL A 18 -13.96 5.75 13.49
CA VAL A 18 -12.98 4.79 12.93
C VAL A 18 -12.08 4.22 14.02
N ARG A 19 -11.57 5.05 14.94
CA ARG A 19 -10.82 4.57 16.12
C ARG A 19 -11.67 3.67 17.02
N LEU A 20 -12.95 3.99 17.23
CA LEU A 20 -13.86 3.16 18.01
C LEU A 20 -14.09 1.80 17.33
N LEU A 21 -14.30 1.79 16.01
CA LEU A 21 -14.37 0.56 15.22
C LEU A 21 -13.08 -0.25 15.34
N LYS A 22 -11.90 0.39 15.32
CA LYS A 22 -10.61 -0.29 15.50
C LYS A 22 -10.58 -1.10 16.79
N GLU A 23 -11.04 -0.50 17.90
CA GLU A 23 -11.09 -1.12 19.23
C GLU A 23 -12.21 -2.16 19.38
N LEU A 24 -13.26 -2.09 18.57
CA LEU A 24 -14.31 -3.10 18.53
C LEU A 24 -13.77 -4.42 17.96
N THR A 25 -13.97 -5.47 18.74
CA THR A 25 -13.51 -6.83 18.50
C THR A 25 -14.65 -7.81 18.73
N SER A 26 -14.43 -9.09 18.41
CA SER A 26 -15.35 -10.18 18.79
C SER A 26 -15.43 -10.36 20.31
N GLU A 27 -14.37 -9.98 21.03
CA GLU A 27 -14.35 -9.91 22.48
C GLU A 27 -15.17 -8.71 22.99
N PRO A 28 -16.18 -8.93 23.87
CA PRO A 28 -17.02 -7.87 24.40
C PRO A 28 -16.26 -6.91 25.34
N LYS A 29 -16.48 -5.60 25.18
CA LYS A 29 -15.92 -4.55 26.05
C LYS A 29 -17.01 -3.61 26.55
N ASP A 30 -16.85 -3.07 27.75
CA ASP A 30 -17.79 -2.10 28.33
C ASP A 30 -17.52 -0.67 27.82
N ILE A 31 -18.47 0.23 28.09
CA ILE A 31 -18.40 1.61 27.59
C ILE A 31 -17.27 2.42 28.24
N GLU A 32 -16.95 2.12 29.49
CA GLU A 32 -15.83 2.66 30.24
C GLU A 32 -14.51 2.38 29.50
N THR A 33 -14.29 1.13 29.12
CA THR A 33 -13.07 0.72 28.39
C THR A 33 -12.89 1.51 27.10
N PHE A 34 -13.96 1.74 26.34
CA PHE A 34 -13.89 2.54 25.11
C PHE A 34 -13.64 4.02 25.40
N ALA A 35 -14.33 4.59 26.39
CA ALA A 35 -14.18 5.98 26.79
C ALA A 35 -12.74 6.29 27.21
N ASP A 36 -12.14 5.42 28.02
CA ASP A 36 -10.76 5.55 28.49
C ASP A 36 -9.76 5.44 27.34
N LYS A 37 -9.90 4.41 26.49
CA LYS A 37 -8.99 4.20 25.34
C LYS A 37 -9.04 5.32 24.30
N LEU A 38 -10.20 5.92 24.09
CA LEU A 38 -10.37 7.01 23.12
C LEU A 38 -10.22 8.40 23.74
N ALA A 39 -10.07 8.49 25.07
CA ALA A 39 -10.01 9.72 25.85
C ALA A 39 -11.23 10.64 25.58
N VAL A 40 -12.44 10.08 25.61
CA VAL A 40 -13.71 10.80 25.39
C VAL A 40 -14.75 10.41 26.43
N SER A 41 -15.83 11.20 26.55
CA SER A 41 -16.90 10.87 27.49
C SER A 41 -17.68 9.62 27.07
N LYS A 42 -18.20 8.88 28.06
CA LYS A 42 -19.13 7.75 27.82
C LYS A 42 -20.29 8.15 26.92
N GLU A 43 -20.79 9.38 27.08
CA GLU A 43 -21.89 9.91 26.26
C GLU A 43 -21.51 10.08 24.79
N THR A 44 -20.26 10.45 24.52
CA THR A 44 -19.74 10.50 23.14
C THR A 44 -19.71 9.10 22.52
N ILE A 45 -19.26 8.10 23.29
CA ILE A 45 -19.27 6.71 22.83
C ILE A 45 -20.70 6.20 22.58
N ARG A 46 -21.68 6.57 23.44
CA ARG A 46 -23.10 6.22 23.20
C ARG A 46 -23.60 6.81 21.88
N LYS A 47 -23.31 8.09 21.62
CA LYS A 47 -23.69 8.74 20.36
C LYS A 47 -23.05 8.08 19.14
N ASP A 48 -21.78 7.69 19.23
CA ASP A 48 -21.11 6.97 18.14
C ASP A 48 -21.73 5.57 17.93
N PHE A 49 -22.12 4.86 19.00
CA PHE A 49 -22.86 3.59 18.89
C PHE A 49 -24.27 3.77 18.31
N SER A 50 -24.99 4.83 18.69
CA SER A 50 -26.28 5.17 18.09
C SER A 50 -26.12 5.42 16.60
N TYR A 51 -25.12 6.21 16.20
CA TYR A 51 -24.80 6.42 14.78
C TYR A 51 -24.55 5.09 14.05
N PHE A 52 -23.79 4.15 14.62
CA PHE A 52 -23.57 2.84 14.00
C PHE A 52 -24.86 2.02 13.85
N ALA A 53 -25.75 2.09 14.84
CA ALA A 53 -27.05 1.45 14.78
C ALA A 53 -27.96 2.08 13.72
N ASP A 54 -27.86 3.40 13.50
CA ASP A 54 -28.62 4.12 12.47
C ASP A 54 -28.16 3.74 11.06
N ILE A 55 -26.84 3.70 10.83
CA ILE A 55 -26.31 3.38 9.49
C ILE A 55 -26.34 1.89 9.18
N GLN A 56 -26.25 0.99 10.17
CA GLN A 56 -26.32 -0.47 9.99
C GLN A 56 -26.92 -1.13 11.24
N PRO A 57 -28.26 -1.25 11.29
CA PRO A 57 -28.95 -1.90 12.41
C PRO A 57 -28.41 -3.32 12.67
N GLY A 58 -28.14 -3.63 13.93
CA GLY A 58 -27.67 -4.95 14.36
C GLY A 58 -26.18 -5.25 14.13
N ALA A 59 -25.42 -4.33 13.53
CA ALA A 59 -23.97 -4.53 13.31
C ALA A 59 -23.18 -4.74 14.62
N ILE A 60 -23.60 -4.05 15.68
CA ILE A 60 -22.96 -4.10 16.99
C ILE A 60 -23.88 -4.83 17.96
N THR A 61 -23.41 -5.96 18.47
CA THR A 61 -24.16 -6.73 19.47
C THR A 61 -23.98 -6.09 20.84
N LYS A 62 -25.11 -5.77 21.48
CA LYS A 62 -25.19 -5.25 22.84
C LYS A 62 -25.64 -6.37 23.79
N THR A 63 -24.85 -6.71 24.80
CA THR A 63 -25.23 -7.69 25.83
C THR A 63 -25.17 -7.08 27.22
N SER A 64 -26.11 -7.46 28.09
CA SER A 64 -26.13 -7.05 29.50
C SER A 64 -25.59 -8.17 30.37
N ARG A 65 -24.59 -7.88 31.22
CA ARG A 65 -24.01 -8.82 32.18
C ARG A 65 -23.54 -8.07 33.41
N LEU A 66 -23.86 -8.56 34.62
CA LEU A 66 -23.40 -7.98 35.89
C LEU A 66 -23.66 -6.46 35.99
N ASN A 67 -24.87 -6.02 35.63
CA ASN A 67 -25.28 -4.60 35.60
C ASN A 67 -24.44 -3.69 34.68
N LYS A 68 -23.65 -4.26 33.77
CA LYS A 68 -22.91 -3.55 32.72
C LYS A 68 -23.39 -3.95 31.34
N ILE A 69 -23.20 -3.02 30.40
CA ILE A 69 -23.46 -3.24 28.99
C ILE A 69 -22.13 -3.47 28.28
N PHE A 70 -22.05 -4.54 27.51
CA PHE A 70 -20.90 -4.89 26.69
C PHE A 70 -21.26 -4.79 25.21
N TYR A 71 -20.28 -4.39 24.40
CA TYR A 71 -20.39 -4.25 22.96
C TYR A 71 -19.35 -5.13 22.27
N LYS A 72 -19.77 -5.83 21.22
CA LYS A 72 -18.90 -6.58 20.32
C LYS A 72 -19.35 -6.41 18.87
N CYS A 73 -18.44 -6.62 17.94
CA CYS A 73 -18.70 -6.52 16.50
C CYS A 73 -17.95 -7.64 15.77
N SER A 74 -18.62 -8.32 14.85
CA SER A 74 -17.93 -9.31 14.00
C SER A 74 -17.04 -8.60 12.97
N PRO A 75 -16.01 -9.28 12.42
CA PRO A 75 -15.16 -8.72 11.37
C PRO A 75 -15.96 -8.23 10.14
N GLN A 76 -16.97 -8.99 9.71
CA GLN A 76 -17.81 -8.66 8.56
C GLN A 76 -18.63 -7.38 8.80
N GLN A 77 -19.25 -7.26 9.98
CA GLN A 77 -20.03 -6.06 10.33
C GLN A 77 -19.13 -4.83 10.49
N LYS A 78 -17.93 -5.03 11.06
CA LYS A 78 -16.92 -3.97 11.18
C LYS A 78 -16.47 -3.45 9.81
N TYR A 79 -16.27 -4.35 8.84
CA TYR A 79 -15.97 -4.00 7.46
C TYR A 79 -17.09 -3.16 6.84
N GLN A 80 -18.35 -3.59 6.97
CA GLN A 80 -19.51 -2.86 6.42
C GLN A 80 -19.65 -1.46 7.03
N LEU A 81 -19.51 -1.34 8.36
CA LEU A 81 -19.52 -0.05 9.04
C LEU A 81 -18.38 0.85 8.58
N MET A 82 -17.16 0.31 8.43
CA MET A 82 -16.02 1.05 7.93
C MET A 82 -16.28 1.59 6.52
N PHE A 83 -16.78 0.75 5.63
CA PHE A 83 -17.08 1.15 4.26
C PHE A 83 -18.07 2.31 4.20
N LYS A 84 -19.13 2.28 5.02
CA LYS A 84 -20.09 3.38 5.13
C LYS A 84 -19.45 4.68 5.62
N ILE A 85 -18.59 4.62 6.64
CA ILE A 85 -17.91 5.82 7.15
C ILE A 85 -16.91 6.38 6.13
N ILE A 86 -16.23 5.53 5.35
CA ILE A 86 -15.38 5.96 4.24
C ILE A 86 -16.18 6.74 3.19
N GLN A 87 -17.39 6.29 2.87
CA GLN A 87 -18.27 6.97 1.90
C GLN A 87 -18.73 8.35 2.39
N GLU A 88 -18.80 8.57 3.71
CA GLU A 88 -19.15 9.85 4.32
C GLU A 88 -17.95 10.79 4.53
N GLU A 89 -16.72 10.35 4.24
CA GLU A 89 -15.53 11.15 4.48
C GLU A 89 -15.14 11.96 3.21
N PRO A 90 -15.03 13.30 3.30
CA PRO A 90 -14.81 14.13 2.12
C PRO A 90 -13.47 13.88 1.40
N SER A 91 -12.44 13.39 2.10
CA SER A 91 -11.11 13.14 1.51
C SER A 91 -11.18 12.03 0.47
N PHE A 92 -11.80 10.91 0.80
CA PHE A 92 -11.97 9.78 -0.13
C PHE A 92 -12.86 10.17 -1.31
N PHE A 93 -13.91 10.97 -1.09
CA PHE A 93 -14.71 11.54 -2.17
C PHE A 93 -13.88 12.41 -3.13
N ILE A 94 -13.08 13.32 -2.59
CA ILE A 94 -12.18 14.18 -3.38
C ILE A 94 -11.19 13.32 -4.17
N PHE A 95 -10.49 12.39 -3.52
CA PHE A 95 -9.48 11.57 -4.18
C PHE A 95 -10.07 10.68 -5.27
N LYS A 96 -11.25 10.09 -5.04
CA LYS A 96 -11.97 9.28 -6.02
C LYS A 96 -12.28 10.08 -7.29
N HIS A 97 -12.84 11.27 -7.14
CA HIS A 97 -13.21 12.12 -8.27
C HIS A 97 -11.99 12.66 -9.02
N LEU A 98 -10.94 13.07 -8.30
CA LEU A 98 -9.67 13.50 -8.92
C LEU A 98 -8.97 12.37 -9.67
N PHE A 99 -9.00 11.15 -9.13
CA PHE A 99 -8.46 9.97 -9.81
C PHE A 99 -9.25 9.62 -11.08
N SER A 100 -10.57 9.74 -11.02
CA SER A 100 -11.46 9.47 -12.16
C SER A 100 -11.38 10.55 -13.25
N HIS A 101 -10.77 11.69 -12.93
CA HIS A 101 -10.70 12.90 -13.76
C HIS A 101 -12.05 13.56 -13.99
N ASP A 102 -12.97 13.39 -13.03
CA ASP A 102 -14.18 14.18 -12.99
C ASP A 102 -13.78 15.62 -12.68
N LYS A 103 -14.26 16.58 -13.48
CA LYS A 103 -14.17 18.00 -13.13
C LYS A 103 -14.91 18.19 -11.81
N LEU A 104 -14.16 18.19 -10.71
CA LEU A 104 -14.73 18.30 -9.38
C LEU A 104 -14.97 19.76 -9.06
N ASP A 105 -16.22 20.20 -9.25
CA ASP A 105 -16.67 21.50 -8.81
C ASP A 105 -16.67 21.54 -7.26
N VAL A 106 -16.04 22.57 -6.71
CA VAL A 106 -16.05 22.85 -5.26
C VAL A 106 -17.49 22.95 -4.76
N SER A 107 -18.41 23.49 -5.54
CA SER A 107 -19.83 23.59 -5.18
C SER A 107 -20.45 22.22 -4.88
N LYS A 108 -20.05 21.17 -5.62
CA LYS A 108 -20.49 19.79 -5.40
C LYS A 108 -19.99 19.26 -4.05
N ILE A 109 -18.77 19.60 -3.64
CA ILE A 109 -18.24 19.19 -2.34
C ILE A 109 -18.98 19.91 -1.21
N LEU A 110 -19.15 21.24 -1.34
CA LEU A 110 -19.83 22.04 -0.33
C LEU A 110 -21.26 21.56 -0.08
N THR A 111 -21.99 21.25 -1.15
CA THR A 111 -23.36 20.73 -1.07
C THR A 111 -23.42 19.29 -0.54
N THR A 112 -22.54 18.41 -1.01
CA THR A 112 -22.53 16.99 -0.61
C THR A 112 -22.23 16.81 0.88
N PHE A 113 -21.30 17.60 1.42
CA PHE A 113 -20.86 17.49 2.81
C PHE A 113 -21.36 18.63 3.72
N PHE A 114 -22.31 19.44 3.23
CA PHE A 114 -22.89 20.57 3.95
C PHE A 114 -21.84 21.52 4.56
N PHE A 115 -20.77 21.79 3.81
CA PHE A 115 -19.71 22.69 4.24
C PHE A 115 -20.04 24.14 3.89
N SER A 116 -19.79 25.04 4.85
CA SER A 116 -19.52 26.44 4.52
C SER A 116 -18.16 26.55 3.83
N GLU A 117 -17.96 27.59 3.03
CA GLU A 117 -16.65 27.86 2.39
C GLU A 117 -15.50 27.93 3.41
N SER A 118 -15.73 28.56 4.57
CA SER A 118 -14.75 28.64 5.65
C SER A 118 -14.42 27.29 6.28
N THR A 119 -15.39 26.38 6.35
CA THR A 119 -15.18 25.01 6.84
C THR A 119 -14.42 24.20 5.81
N TYR A 120 -14.76 24.32 4.52
CA TYR A 120 -14.04 23.71 3.43
C TYR A 120 -12.58 24.19 3.33
N ALA A 121 -12.33 25.50 3.47
CA ALA A 121 -10.98 26.05 3.45
C ALA A 121 -10.10 25.47 4.58
N ARG A 122 -10.65 25.37 5.80
CA ARG A 122 -9.96 24.73 6.94
C ARG A 122 -9.73 23.24 6.69
N TYR A 123 -10.72 22.56 6.13
CA TYR A 123 -10.63 21.15 5.75
C TYR A 123 -9.51 20.91 4.73
N LEU A 124 -9.49 21.66 3.63
CA LEU A 124 -8.43 21.58 2.62
C LEU A 124 -7.05 21.90 3.19
N LYS A 125 -6.94 22.85 4.12
CA LYS A 125 -5.67 23.15 4.79
C LYS A 125 -5.16 21.95 5.59
N ALA A 126 -6.04 21.29 6.35
CA ALA A 126 -5.69 20.08 7.10
C ALA A 126 -5.32 18.92 6.16
N LEU A 127 -6.09 18.72 5.09
CA LEU A 127 -5.79 17.69 4.09
C LEU A 127 -4.46 17.95 3.37
N ASN A 128 -4.16 19.20 3.00
CA ASN A 128 -2.88 19.56 2.39
C ASN A 128 -1.69 19.39 3.35
N HIS A 129 -1.90 19.62 4.65
CA HIS A 129 -0.86 19.34 5.64
C HIS A 129 -0.50 17.85 5.65
N LEU A 130 -1.51 16.97 5.64
CA LEU A 130 -1.30 15.52 5.52
C LEU A 130 -0.60 15.15 4.21
N LEU A 131 -1.02 15.73 3.08
CA LEU A 131 -0.45 15.42 1.76
C LEU A 131 1.01 15.84 1.59
N THR A 132 1.53 16.70 2.47
CA THR A 132 2.92 17.19 2.41
C THR A 132 3.92 16.05 2.58
N SER A 133 3.62 15.02 3.39
CA SER A 133 4.49 13.84 3.53
C SER A 133 4.62 13.02 2.24
N TYR A 134 3.68 13.19 1.31
CA TYR A 134 3.71 12.55 -0.01
C TYR A 134 4.23 13.49 -1.10
N SER A 135 4.69 14.70 -0.74
CA SER A 135 5.14 15.72 -1.70
C SER A 135 4.11 16.02 -2.79
N VAL A 136 2.82 15.98 -2.42
CA VAL A 136 1.69 16.37 -3.27
C VAL A 136 0.83 17.41 -2.55
N LYS A 137 0.04 18.16 -3.31
CA LYS A 137 -0.83 19.21 -2.77
C LYS A 137 -2.07 19.37 -3.63
N LEU A 138 -3.22 19.58 -2.99
CA LEU A 138 -4.44 20.06 -3.62
C LEU A 138 -4.35 21.57 -3.84
N LYS A 139 -4.42 21.99 -5.11
CA LYS A 139 -4.70 23.38 -5.48
C LYS A 139 -6.19 23.53 -5.71
N ASN A 140 -6.74 24.67 -5.28
CA ASN A 140 -8.13 25.02 -5.52
C ASN A 140 -8.23 25.86 -6.80
N ASN A 141 -9.37 25.80 -7.49
CA ASN A 141 -9.68 26.56 -8.72
C ASN A 141 -8.71 26.37 -9.91
N PRO A 142 -8.84 25.28 -10.69
CA PRO A 142 -9.68 24.10 -10.44
C PRO A 142 -9.13 23.25 -9.30
N LEU A 143 -9.98 22.45 -8.65
CA LEU A 143 -9.51 21.49 -7.66
C LEU A 143 -8.71 20.39 -8.36
N VAL A 144 -7.39 20.39 -8.16
CA VAL A 144 -6.46 19.44 -8.78
C VAL A 144 -5.38 19.02 -7.81
N LEU A 145 -4.93 17.77 -7.94
CA LEU A 145 -3.75 17.28 -7.24
C LEU A 145 -2.50 17.67 -8.03
N THR A 146 -1.53 18.28 -7.36
CA THR A 146 -0.29 18.79 -7.93
C THR A 146 0.92 18.21 -7.20
N GLY A 147 2.02 18.05 -7.92
CA GLY A 147 3.25 17.39 -7.48
C GLY A 147 4.01 16.90 -8.71
N SER A 148 5.17 16.26 -8.53
CA SER A 148 5.75 15.49 -9.63
C SER A 148 4.81 14.33 -9.98
N GLU A 149 4.76 13.93 -11.25
CA GLU A 149 3.90 12.82 -11.66
C GLU A 149 4.26 11.53 -10.90
N LEU A 150 5.55 11.33 -10.61
CA LEU A 150 6.05 10.25 -9.77
C LEU A 150 5.39 10.25 -8.37
N ASN A 151 5.40 11.39 -7.68
CA ASN A 151 4.80 11.53 -6.34
C ASN A 151 3.28 11.35 -6.36
N ILE A 152 2.60 11.87 -7.40
CA ILE A 152 1.16 11.68 -7.58
C ILE A 152 0.82 10.20 -7.75
N ARG A 153 1.56 9.48 -8.61
CA ARG A 153 1.35 8.04 -8.81
C ARG A 153 1.62 7.26 -7.53
N ASN A 154 2.67 7.58 -6.78
CA ASN A 154 2.97 6.91 -5.53
C ASN A 154 1.91 7.12 -4.45
N PHE A 155 1.40 8.34 -4.32
CA PHE A 155 0.28 8.64 -3.44
C PHE A 155 -0.94 7.78 -3.78
N TYR A 156 -1.34 7.74 -5.05
CA TYR A 156 -2.49 6.93 -5.47
C TYR A 156 -2.22 5.42 -5.36
N ASN A 157 -1.00 4.96 -5.63
CA ASN A 157 -0.61 3.57 -5.45
C ASN A 157 -0.81 3.12 -4.00
N LYS A 158 -0.33 3.91 -3.03
CA LYS A 158 -0.55 3.65 -1.60
C LYS A 158 -2.04 3.70 -1.25
N LEU A 159 -2.74 4.72 -1.71
CA LEU A 159 -4.16 4.90 -1.43
C LEU A 159 -4.99 3.71 -1.91
N LEU A 160 -4.82 3.29 -3.17
CA LEU A 160 -5.55 2.16 -3.75
C LEU A 160 -5.13 0.82 -3.12
N TYR A 161 -3.85 0.61 -2.86
CA TYR A 161 -3.38 -0.64 -2.24
C TYR A 161 -3.93 -0.80 -0.81
N PHE A 162 -3.89 0.26 0.00
CA PHE A 162 -4.39 0.20 1.37
C PHE A 162 -5.90 0.29 1.47
N SER A 163 -6.59 0.83 0.46
CA SER A 163 -8.03 0.78 0.36
C SER A 163 -8.56 -0.45 -0.38
N ARG A 164 -7.73 -1.41 -0.80
CA ARG A 164 -8.13 -2.53 -1.68
C ARG A 164 -9.33 -3.35 -1.20
N GLU A 165 -9.48 -3.46 0.12
CA GLU A 165 -10.59 -4.18 0.74
C GLU A 165 -11.91 -3.44 0.53
N TYR A 166 -11.87 -2.12 0.33
CA TYR A 166 -13.04 -1.25 0.17
C TYR A 166 -13.21 -0.83 -1.29
N PRO A 167 -14.39 -0.98 -1.90
CA PRO A 167 -14.63 -0.58 -3.29
C PRO A 167 -14.80 0.95 -3.43
N ILE A 168 -13.82 1.73 -2.97
CA ILE A 168 -13.82 3.20 -3.04
C ILE A 168 -13.64 3.66 -4.49
N PHE A 169 -12.66 3.05 -5.17
CA PHE A 169 -12.26 3.39 -6.54
C PHE A 169 -12.87 2.37 -7.50
N VAL A 170 -14.07 2.70 -8.02
CA VAL A 170 -14.81 1.88 -9.01
C VAL A 170 -13.91 1.56 -10.21
N ASN A 171 -14.02 0.34 -10.71
CA ASN A 171 -13.05 -0.28 -11.58
C ASN A 171 -13.60 -0.49 -12.99
N ASP A 172 -13.48 0.53 -13.84
CA ASP A 172 -13.96 0.45 -15.23
C ASP A 172 -12.90 -0.03 -16.22
N LEU A 173 -11.64 -0.18 -15.77
CA LEU A 173 -10.48 -0.39 -16.65
C LEU A 173 -9.89 -1.82 -16.61
N PHE A 174 -10.28 -2.67 -15.66
CA PHE A 174 -9.58 -3.96 -15.42
C PHE A 174 -10.54 -5.09 -15.05
N PHE A 175 -10.53 -6.15 -15.86
CA PHE A 175 -10.85 -7.50 -15.37
C PHE A 175 -9.58 -8.06 -14.70
N TYR A 176 -9.61 -8.24 -13.38
CA TYR A 176 -8.47 -8.71 -12.58
C TYR A 176 -7.86 -9.99 -13.18
N ASP A 177 -8.70 -10.95 -13.53
CA ASP A 177 -8.28 -12.26 -14.03
C ASP A 177 -7.57 -12.18 -15.38
N ASP A 178 -8.04 -11.31 -16.28
CA ASP A 178 -7.42 -11.09 -17.58
C ASP A 178 -6.03 -10.47 -17.44
N PHE A 179 -5.89 -9.49 -16.54
CA PHE A 179 -4.61 -8.86 -16.24
C PHE A 179 -3.63 -9.87 -15.64
N VAL A 180 -4.06 -10.63 -14.62
CA VAL A 180 -3.20 -11.63 -13.98
C VAL A 180 -2.82 -12.73 -14.97
N THR A 181 -3.75 -13.19 -15.81
CA THR A 181 -3.46 -14.16 -16.87
C THR A 181 -2.43 -13.61 -17.86
N SER A 182 -2.56 -12.34 -18.28
CA SER A 182 -1.55 -11.73 -19.12
C SER A 182 -0.19 -11.61 -18.45
N LEU A 183 -0.18 -11.21 -17.18
CA LEU A 183 1.05 -11.12 -16.40
C LEU A 183 1.71 -12.52 -16.32
N LYS A 184 0.93 -13.59 -16.12
CA LYS A 184 1.40 -14.99 -16.18
C LYS A 184 1.99 -15.33 -17.54
N GLU A 185 1.31 -14.98 -18.63
CA GLU A 185 1.78 -15.27 -20.00
C GLU A 185 3.06 -14.52 -20.36
N GLN A 186 3.16 -13.24 -20.00
CA GLN A 186 4.33 -12.42 -20.32
C GLN A 186 5.49 -12.69 -19.35
N PHE A 187 5.18 -13.03 -18.10
CA PHE A 187 6.15 -13.23 -17.02
C PHE A 187 6.01 -14.63 -16.35
N PRO A 188 6.06 -15.75 -17.10
CA PRO A 188 5.71 -17.09 -16.60
C PRO A 188 6.68 -17.64 -15.57
N SER A 189 7.96 -17.26 -15.66
CA SER A 189 9.00 -17.60 -14.69
C SER A 189 9.08 -16.61 -13.54
N TYR A 190 8.17 -15.65 -13.42
CA TYR A 190 8.31 -14.55 -12.48
C TYR A 190 7.12 -14.49 -11.55
N ILE A 191 5.89 -14.67 -12.02
CA ILE A 191 4.70 -14.36 -11.20
C ILE A 191 4.63 -15.05 -9.83
N ALA A 192 5.21 -16.25 -9.69
CA ALA A 192 5.24 -16.98 -8.42
C ALA A 192 5.97 -16.21 -7.31
N SER A 193 6.89 -15.30 -7.71
CA SER A 193 7.66 -14.45 -6.82
C SER A 193 7.21 -12.99 -6.82
N TYR A 194 5.97 -12.65 -7.20
CA TYR A 194 5.49 -11.26 -7.14
C TYR A 194 4.12 -11.13 -6.47
N ASP A 195 3.91 -10.03 -5.76
CA ASP A 195 2.60 -9.57 -5.30
C ASP A 195 1.82 -9.00 -6.50
N THR A 196 0.96 -9.84 -7.08
CA THR A 196 0.14 -9.49 -8.24
C THR A 196 -0.83 -8.34 -7.95
N ASN A 197 -1.30 -8.19 -6.70
CA ASN A 197 -2.16 -7.08 -6.31
C ASN A 197 -1.39 -5.77 -6.34
N LYS A 198 -0.18 -5.75 -5.76
CA LYS A 198 0.69 -4.56 -5.77
C LYS A 198 0.99 -4.13 -7.20
N ILE A 199 1.31 -5.07 -8.08
CA ILE A 199 1.55 -4.78 -9.51
C ILE A 199 0.28 -4.25 -10.17
N LEU A 200 -0.87 -4.89 -9.98
CA LEU A 200 -2.13 -4.47 -10.58
C LEU A 200 -2.48 -3.02 -10.23
N TYR A 201 -2.46 -2.66 -8.94
CA TYR A 201 -2.82 -1.30 -8.52
C TYR A 201 -1.88 -0.25 -9.12
N ARG A 202 -0.60 -0.58 -9.24
CA ARG A 202 0.43 0.26 -9.86
C ARG A 202 0.21 0.46 -11.35
N PHE A 203 -0.12 -0.61 -12.07
CA PHE A 203 -0.52 -0.51 -13.46
C PHE A 203 -1.81 0.30 -13.61
N LYS A 204 -2.81 0.08 -12.74
CA LYS A 204 -4.08 0.81 -12.75
C LYS A 204 -3.87 2.32 -12.61
N VAL A 205 -3.07 2.75 -11.65
CA VAL A 205 -2.74 4.17 -11.48
C VAL A 205 -2.02 4.69 -12.71
N SER A 206 -0.97 4.02 -13.16
CA SER A 206 -0.14 4.49 -14.27
C SER A 206 -0.91 4.61 -15.58
N VAL A 207 -1.71 3.60 -15.93
CA VAL A 207 -2.57 3.60 -17.11
C VAL A 207 -3.61 4.71 -17.02
N LYS A 208 -4.26 4.89 -15.86
CA LYS A 208 -5.23 5.97 -15.68
C LYS A 208 -4.57 7.33 -15.82
N ARG A 209 -3.35 7.53 -15.32
CA ARG A 209 -2.63 8.80 -15.47
C ARG A 209 -2.19 9.06 -16.90
N LEU A 210 -1.69 8.02 -17.59
CA LEU A 210 -1.32 8.09 -19.00
C LEU A 210 -2.50 8.40 -19.92
N SER A 211 -3.68 7.81 -19.69
CA SER A 211 -4.88 8.10 -20.48
C SER A 211 -5.40 9.54 -20.31
N LEU A 212 -4.90 10.25 -19.29
CA LEU A 212 -5.17 11.65 -19.02
C LEU A 212 -4.03 12.57 -19.51
N GLY A 213 -3.05 12.03 -20.22
CA GLY A 213 -1.89 12.77 -20.74
C GLY A 213 -0.83 13.11 -19.69
N HIS A 214 -0.89 12.50 -18.50
CA HIS A 214 0.11 12.72 -17.46
C HIS A 214 1.24 11.70 -17.54
N THR A 215 2.42 12.15 -17.97
CA THR A 215 3.61 11.32 -18.15
C THR A 215 4.67 11.60 -17.09
N ILE A 216 5.45 10.59 -16.76
CA ILE A 216 6.62 10.72 -15.90
C ILE A 216 7.77 11.41 -16.65
N GLN A 217 8.56 12.15 -15.88
CA GLN A 217 9.87 12.65 -16.29
C GLN A 217 10.89 12.22 -15.23
N LEU A 218 11.89 11.45 -15.63
CA LEU A 218 12.94 10.97 -14.76
C LEU A 218 14.23 11.77 -14.96
N SER A 219 15.04 11.83 -13.91
CA SER A 219 16.42 12.31 -14.02
C SER A 219 17.31 11.29 -14.75
N ASP A 220 18.41 11.74 -15.35
CA ASP A 220 19.37 10.86 -16.03
C ASP A 220 19.88 9.75 -15.10
N LYS A 221 20.14 10.09 -13.83
CA LYS A 221 20.58 9.12 -12.82
C LYS A 221 19.57 7.98 -12.62
N GLN A 222 18.28 8.34 -12.49
CA GLN A 222 17.18 7.37 -12.35
C GLN A 222 17.01 6.50 -13.59
N ARG A 223 17.15 7.09 -14.78
CA ARG A 223 17.06 6.34 -16.03
C ARG A 223 18.21 5.34 -16.15
N ASP A 224 19.44 5.80 -15.94
CA ASP A 224 20.64 5.00 -16.08
C ASP A 224 20.72 3.83 -15.11
N SER A 225 20.25 3.99 -13.87
CA SER A 225 20.29 2.91 -12.88
C SER A 225 19.46 1.69 -13.30
N ILE A 226 18.37 1.93 -14.04
CA ILE A 226 17.45 0.88 -14.49
C ILE A 226 17.82 0.36 -15.87
N VAL A 227 18.18 1.22 -16.81
CA VAL A 227 18.55 0.79 -18.18
C VAL A 227 19.77 -0.13 -18.17
N ARG A 228 20.68 0.05 -17.20
CA ARG A 228 21.86 -0.82 -17.02
C ARG A 228 21.53 -2.16 -16.34
N CYS A 229 20.29 -2.39 -15.92
CA CYS A 229 19.86 -3.66 -15.38
C CYS A 229 19.60 -4.66 -16.51
N ASP A 230 20.15 -5.87 -16.40
CA ASP A 230 20.01 -6.95 -17.40
C ASP A 230 18.55 -7.27 -17.77
N ASP A 231 17.63 -7.10 -16.82
CA ASP A 231 16.21 -7.40 -17.00
C ASP A 231 15.47 -6.35 -17.83
N TYR A 232 16.06 -5.16 -18.01
CA TYR A 232 15.35 -4.00 -18.52
C TYR A 232 14.76 -4.25 -19.91
N GLU A 233 15.56 -4.76 -20.84
CA GLU A 233 15.11 -5.03 -22.21
C GLU A 233 14.02 -6.11 -22.27
N LEU A 234 14.14 -7.13 -21.40
CA LEU A 234 13.11 -8.17 -21.29
C LEU A 234 11.79 -7.58 -20.78
N PHE A 235 11.86 -6.82 -19.68
CA PHE A 235 10.68 -6.19 -19.08
C PHE A 235 10.08 -5.17 -20.02
N LYS A 236 10.88 -4.32 -20.67
CA LYS A 236 10.43 -3.34 -21.66
C LYS A 236 9.61 -4.00 -22.76
N LYS A 237 10.11 -5.11 -23.33
CA LYS A 237 9.38 -5.89 -24.35
C LYS A 237 8.05 -6.46 -23.82
N GLN A 238 8.05 -6.99 -22.60
CA GLN A 238 6.85 -7.57 -21.98
C GLN A 238 5.82 -6.50 -21.60
N ILE A 239 6.26 -5.37 -21.04
CA ILE A 239 5.44 -4.18 -20.73
C ILE A 239 4.82 -3.64 -22.02
N ALA A 240 5.59 -3.51 -23.10
CA ALA A 240 5.06 -3.05 -24.39
C ALA A 240 3.93 -3.95 -24.92
N ARG A 241 4.07 -5.27 -24.79
CA ARG A 241 3.02 -6.22 -25.18
C ARG A 241 1.78 -6.10 -24.32
N LEU A 242 1.96 -6.05 -23.00
CA LEU A 242 0.88 -5.96 -22.03
C LEU A 242 0.11 -4.65 -22.20
N THR A 243 0.81 -3.53 -22.29
CA THR A 243 0.20 -2.19 -22.42
C THR A 243 -0.54 -2.00 -23.74
N LYS A 244 0.02 -2.52 -24.85
CA LYS A 244 -0.66 -2.55 -26.15
C LYS A 244 -1.93 -3.40 -26.14
N ARG A 245 -1.89 -4.60 -25.55
CA ARG A 245 -3.01 -5.56 -25.60
C ARG A 245 -4.19 -5.15 -24.71
N TYR A 246 -3.91 -4.61 -23.52
CA TYR A 246 -4.94 -4.36 -22.51
C TYR A 246 -5.32 -2.90 -22.33
N PHE A 247 -4.43 -1.97 -22.66
CA PHE A 247 -4.65 -0.55 -22.40
C PHE A 247 -4.69 0.30 -23.67
N HIS A 248 -4.47 -0.30 -24.84
CA HIS A 248 -4.38 0.40 -26.13
C HIS A 248 -3.36 1.55 -26.11
N LEU A 249 -2.32 1.43 -25.28
CA LEU A 249 -1.22 2.37 -25.18
C LEU A 249 -0.12 1.91 -26.15
N HIS A 250 0.11 2.68 -27.21
CA HIS A 250 1.03 2.32 -28.29
C HIS A 250 2.38 3.03 -28.22
N GLU A 251 2.43 4.21 -27.60
CA GLU A 251 3.62 5.07 -27.57
C GLU A 251 3.93 5.45 -26.13
N LEU A 252 4.74 4.63 -25.45
CA LEU A 252 5.29 4.95 -24.13
C LEU A 252 6.68 5.54 -24.30
N SER A 253 6.98 6.59 -23.52
CA SER A 253 8.33 7.14 -23.44
C SER A 253 9.27 6.16 -22.72
N GLU A 254 10.58 6.37 -22.87
CA GLU A 254 11.58 5.59 -22.14
C GLU A 254 11.38 5.67 -20.62
N ASP A 255 11.03 6.85 -20.11
CA ASP A 255 10.79 7.08 -18.69
C ASP A 255 9.60 6.27 -18.15
N GLU A 256 8.57 6.07 -18.96
CA GLU A 256 7.45 5.20 -18.61
C GLU A 256 7.88 3.73 -18.53
N PHE A 257 8.68 3.25 -19.50
CA PHE A 257 9.22 1.89 -19.46
C PHE A 257 10.12 1.68 -18.24
N VAL A 258 10.99 2.65 -17.93
CA VAL A 258 11.82 2.61 -16.72
C VAL A 258 10.95 2.54 -15.46
N PHE A 259 9.92 3.38 -15.37
CA PHE A 259 9.01 3.38 -14.23
C PHE A 259 8.23 2.06 -14.09
N PHE A 260 7.72 1.49 -15.18
CA PHE A 260 7.06 0.17 -15.15
C PHE A 260 8.01 -0.94 -14.69
N THR A 261 9.28 -0.90 -15.12
CA THR A 261 10.32 -1.83 -14.64
C THR A 261 10.56 -1.70 -13.14
N VAL A 262 10.65 -0.47 -12.62
CA VAL A 262 10.73 -0.21 -11.17
C VAL A 262 9.52 -0.80 -10.46
N MET A 263 8.31 -0.54 -10.96
CA MET A 263 7.07 -1.03 -10.35
C MET A 263 7.01 -2.56 -10.29
N LEU A 264 7.50 -3.25 -11.33
CA LEU A 264 7.62 -4.70 -11.35
C LEU A 264 8.62 -5.15 -10.30
N LYS A 265 9.88 -4.67 -10.32
CA LYS A 265 10.93 -5.08 -9.37
C LYS A 265 10.50 -4.97 -7.91
N GLU A 266 9.75 -3.94 -7.57
CA GLU A 266 9.21 -3.75 -6.22
C GLU A 266 8.00 -4.62 -5.85
N GLY A 267 7.34 -5.20 -6.83
CA GLY A 267 6.33 -6.22 -6.62
C GLY A 267 6.94 -7.55 -6.16
N HIS A 268 8.27 -7.69 -6.17
CA HIS A 268 8.95 -8.95 -5.91
C HIS A 268 8.83 -9.41 -4.45
N VAL A 269 8.63 -10.71 -4.28
CA VAL A 269 8.51 -11.46 -3.03
C VAL A 269 9.72 -12.38 -2.91
N TYR A 270 10.54 -12.12 -1.88
CA TYR A 270 11.81 -12.80 -1.66
C TYR A 270 11.61 -14.03 -0.76
N CYS A 271 11.50 -15.19 -1.39
CA CYS A 271 11.29 -16.49 -0.73
C CYS A 271 12.17 -17.59 -1.35
N LYS A 272 12.67 -18.52 -0.53
CA LYS A 272 13.46 -19.70 -0.92
C LYS A 272 12.74 -20.59 -1.93
N ASP A 273 11.45 -20.82 -1.75
CA ASP A 273 10.63 -21.64 -2.66
C ASP A 273 10.61 -21.11 -4.09
N ASN A 274 10.83 -19.80 -4.23
CA ASN A 274 10.86 -19.11 -5.50
C ASN A 274 12.28 -18.82 -5.99
N LEU A 275 13.33 -19.25 -5.27
CA LEU A 275 14.69 -18.82 -5.54
C LEU A 275 15.14 -19.11 -6.98
N HIS A 276 14.76 -20.25 -7.55
CA HIS A 276 15.09 -20.57 -8.95
C HIS A 276 14.58 -19.51 -9.94
N PHE A 277 13.39 -18.95 -9.68
CA PHE A 277 12.82 -17.86 -10.47
C PHE A 277 13.56 -16.54 -10.24
N GLN A 278 13.99 -16.28 -9.00
CA GLN A 278 14.78 -15.10 -8.64
C GLN A 278 16.17 -15.11 -9.28
N LEU A 279 16.84 -16.26 -9.25
CA LEU A 279 18.16 -16.48 -9.85
C LEU A 279 18.12 -16.40 -11.39
N LYS A 280 17.07 -16.95 -12.02
CA LYS A 280 16.89 -16.89 -13.48
C LYS A 280 16.77 -15.45 -14.02
N ARG A 281 16.23 -14.56 -13.20
CA ARG A 281 16.12 -13.12 -13.50
C ARG A 281 17.52 -12.50 -13.61
N GLN A 282 18.37 -12.77 -12.62
CA GLN A 282 19.62 -12.05 -12.45
C GLN A 282 20.80 -12.85 -13.03
N LYS A 283 20.90 -12.91 -14.37
CA LYS A 283 22.05 -13.56 -15.04
C LYS A 283 23.40 -12.92 -14.66
N HIS A 284 23.42 -11.65 -14.28
CA HIS A 284 24.56 -11.01 -13.64
C HIS A 284 24.13 -10.29 -12.36
N TYR A 285 24.12 -11.02 -11.25
CA TYR A 285 24.24 -10.38 -9.93
C TYR A 285 25.58 -9.64 -9.88
N LEU A 286 25.57 -8.36 -10.24
CA LEU A 286 26.76 -7.51 -10.28
C LEU A 286 27.57 -7.57 -8.97
N PHE A 287 26.90 -7.91 -7.85
CA PHE A 287 27.47 -7.95 -6.51
C PHE A 287 27.13 -9.21 -5.69
N ASN A 288 26.78 -10.36 -6.31
CA ASN A 288 26.27 -11.54 -5.55
C ASN A 288 27.16 -11.91 -4.36
N ASN A 289 28.45 -12.10 -4.65
CA ASN A 289 29.41 -12.57 -3.66
C ASN A 289 29.65 -11.53 -2.58
N THR A 290 29.61 -10.24 -2.94
CA THR A 290 29.74 -9.12 -2.01
C THR A 290 28.53 -9.05 -1.07
N HIS A 291 27.31 -9.10 -1.60
CA HIS A 291 26.09 -9.08 -0.78
C HIS A 291 26.04 -10.29 0.15
N LYS A 292 26.35 -11.49 -0.35
CA LYS A 292 26.43 -12.70 0.47
C LYS A 292 27.48 -12.57 1.59
N ALA A 293 28.66 -12.05 1.28
CA ALA A 293 29.72 -11.83 2.28
C ALA A 293 29.28 -10.84 3.36
N LEU A 294 28.64 -9.73 2.98
CA LEU A 294 28.08 -8.77 3.92
C LEU A 294 26.98 -9.40 4.80
N CYS A 295 26.06 -10.16 4.21
CA CYS A 295 25.05 -10.89 4.98
C CYS A 295 25.68 -11.88 5.97
N ARG A 296 26.72 -12.63 5.59
CA ARG A 296 27.45 -13.51 6.52
C ARG A 296 28.08 -12.70 7.66
N GLN A 297 28.74 -11.60 7.35
CA GLN A 297 29.44 -10.75 8.31
C GLN A 297 28.49 -10.10 9.32
N PHE A 298 27.43 -9.45 8.84
CA PHE A 298 26.53 -8.65 9.69
C PHE A 298 25.45 -9.50 10.36
N LEU A 299 24.93 -10.51 9.66
CA LEU A 299 23.74 -11.27 10.09
C LEU A 299 24.09 -12.68 10.60
N ASN A 300 25.32 -13.16 10.43
CA ASN A 300 25.76 -14.50 10.83
C ASN A 300 24.92 -15.65 10.21
N ILE A 301 24.46 -15.48 8.97
CA ILE A 301 23.67 -16.49 8.24
C ILE A 301 24.62 -17.45 7.52
N GLN A 302 24.43 -18.75 7.69
CA GLN A 302 25.21 -19.81 7.04
C GLN A 302 24.46 -20.53 5.91
N ASP A 303 23.15 -20.32 5.80
CA ASP A 303 22.30 -20.91 4.77
C ASP A 303 22.52 -20.22 3.42
N ASP A 304 23.20 -20.90 2.49
CA ASP A 304 23.50 -20.37 1.16
C ASP A 304 22.25 -20.02 0.33
N THR A 305 21.15 -20.75 0.50
CA THR A 305 19.88 -20.47 -0.18
C THR A 305 19.28 -19.17 0.32
N LEU A 306 19.29 -18.95 1.65
CA LEU A 306 18.85 -17.70 2.24
C LEU A 306 19.76 -16.53 1.84
N LEU A 307 21.07 -16.75 1.78
CA LEU A 307 22.04 -15.75 1.32
C LEU A 307 21.80 -15.35 -0.13
N ASP A 308 21.43 -16.29 -1.01
CA ASP A 308 21.00 -15.99 -2.38
C ASP A 308 19.73 -15.13 -2.41
N VAL A 309 18.70 -15.47 -1.63
CA VAL A 309 17.46 -14.68 -1.53
C VAL A 309 17.75 -13.24 -1.06
N LEU A 310 18.57 -13.08 -0.02
CA LEU A 310 18.95 -11.76 0.50
C LEU A 310 19.79 -10.97 -0.50
N SER A 311 20.69 -11.65 -1.22
CA SER A 311 21.48 -11.03 -2.29
C SER A 311 20.60 -10.48 -3.41
N CYS A 312 19.54 -11.19 -3.79
CA CYS A 312 18.54 -10.70 -4.75
C CYS A 312 17.89 -9.40 -4.28
N TYR A 313 17.48 -9.36 -3.00
CA TYR A 313 16.86 -8.19 -2.41
C TYR A 313 17.80 -6.99 -2.38
N LEU A 314 19.03 -7.19 -1.91
CA LEU A 314 20.02 -6.13 -1.82
C LEU A 314 20.42 -5.58 -3.18
N ASN A 315 20.43 -6.42 -4.22
CA ASN A 315 20.63 -5.97 -5.60
C ASN A 315 19.49 -5.06 -6.08
N ASP A 316 18.24 -5.44 -5.83
CA ASP A 316 17.11 -4.57 -6.18
C ASP A 316 17.09 -3.29 -5.31
N VAL A 317 17.47 -3.35 -4.03
CA VAL A 317 17.65 -2.15 -3.18
C VAL A 317 18.68 -1.19 -3.78
N TYR A 318 19.84 -1.72 -4.19
CA TYR A 318 20.91 -0.92 -4.81
C TYR A 318 20.41 -0.22 -6.09
N ILE A 319 19.75 -0.96 -6.98
CA ILE A 319 19.22 -0.44 -8.24
C ILE A 319 18.13 0.61 -8.01
N LEU A 320 17.26 0.40 -7.02
CA LEU A 320 16.08 1.22 -6.74
C LEU A 320 16.36 2.43 -5.84
N ASN A 321 17.58 2.55 -5.29
CA ASN A 321 17.89 3.60 -4.32
C ASN A 321 17.66 5.03 -4.88
N ASP A 322 17.85 5.21 -6.19
CA ASP A 322 17.62 6.48 -6.89
C ASP A 322 16.14 6.84 -7.11
N PHE A 323 15.24 5.86 -6.95
CA PHE A 323 13.79 6.08 -6.95
C PHE A 323 13.23 6.28 -5.54
N ALA A 324 14.04 6.06 -4.51
CA ALA A 324 13.59 5.96 -3.13
C ALA A 324 13.32 7.31 -2.43
N GLN A 325 13.54 8.47 -3.06
CA GLN A 325 13.02 9.75 -2.56
C GLN A 325 11.48 9.89 -2.70
N THR A 326 10.82 8.89 -3.31
CA THR A 326 9.42 9.02 -3.73
C THR A 326 8.45 8.10 -2.99
N GLY A 327 8.89 7.46 -1.89
CA GLY A 327 8.05 6.54 -1.12
C GLY A 327 7.65 5.27 -1.89
N ILE A 328 8.45 4.91 -2.88
CA ILE A 328 8.36 3.71 -3.74
C ILE A 328 8.73 2.46 -2.92
N ILE A 329 9.77 2.58 -2.08
CA ILE A 329 10.21 1.58 -1.09
C ILE A 329 9.39 1.64 0.21
N ASP A 330 8.68 2.74 0.47
CA ASP A 330 7.96 2.93 1.72
C ASP A 330 6.74 2.03 1.78
N GLU A 331 6.86 1.07 2.69
CA GLU A 331 5.83 0.16 3.17
C GLU A 331 5.62 -1.10 2.32
N LEU A 332 6.59 -2.01 2.39
CA LEU A 332 6.39 -3.47 2.22
C LEU A 332 5.50 -4.06 3.34
N PHE A 333 4.42 -3.38 3.72
CA PHE A 333 3.40 -3.94 4.62
C PHE A 333 2.48 -4.89 3.85
N SER A 334 3.03 -6.05 3.46
CA SER A 334 2.24 -7.26 3.26
C SER A 334 2.11 -8.09 4.54
N TYR A 335 2.91 -7.82 5.58
CA TYR A 335 2.78 -8.50 6.88
C TYR A 335 2.21 -7.54 7.93
N ASN A 336 0.89 -7.63 8.10
CA ASN A 336 0.07 -6.85 9.04
C ASN A 336 0.24 -7.34 10.50
N GLN A 337 1.48 -7.47 11.00
CA GLN A 337 1.77 -7.62 12.42
C GLN A 337 3.14 -7.00 12.73
N PRO A 338 3.34 -6.34 13.88
CA PRO A 338 4.66 -6.30 14.49
C PRO A 338 5.00 -7.76 14.81
N ILE A 339 5.68 -8.45 13.89
CA ILE A 339 6.46 -9.61 14.29
C ILE A 339 7.47 -9.02 15.28
N PHE A 340 7.40 -9.41 16.55
CA PHE A 340 8.42 -9.04 17.51
C PHE A 340 9.74 -9.62 17.00
N TYR A 341 10.52 -8.82 16.29
CA TYR A 341 11.86 -9.22 15.92
C TYR A 341 12.69 -9.27 17.20
N GLU A 342 13.63 -10.20 17.25
CA GLU A 342 14.72 -10.05 18.22
C GLU A 342 15.37 -8.69 17.95
N GLU A 343 15.41 -7.82 18.97
CA GLU A 343 16.01 -6.49 18.88
C GLU A 343 17.44 -6.54 18.31
N LYS A 344 18.14 -7.63 18.61
CA LYS A 344 19.45 -7.98 18.07
C LYS A 344 19.44 -8.10 16.54
N LEU A 345 18.51 -8.88 15.97
CA LEU A 345 18.40 -9.08 14.52
C LEU A 345 18.11 -7.75 13.80
N TYR A 346 17.20 -6.94 14.35
CA TYR A 346 16.89 -5.64 13.78
C TYR A 346 18.11 -4.70 13.78
N LYS A 347 18.85 -4.63 14.89
CA LYS A 347 20.11 -3.86 14.98
C LYS A 347 21.14 -4.33 13.95
N GLN A 348 21.30 -5.64 13.76
CA GLN A 348 22.20 -6.19 12.74
C GLN A 348 21.76 -5.83 11.31
N CYS A 349 20.46 -5.91 11.02
CA CYS A 349 19.90 -5.50 9.74
C CYS A 349 20.05 -3.99 9.50
N LEU A 350 19.97 -3.18 10.56
CA LEU A 350 20.19 -1.74 10.49
C LEU A 350 21.64 -1.40 10.12
N SER A 351 22.62 -2.06 10.75
CA SER A 351 24.03 -1.91 10.40
C SER A 351 24.33 -2.37 8.97
N LEU A 352 23.66 -3.41 8.48
CA LEU A 352 23.77 -3.81 7.07
C LEU A 352 23.15 -2.75 6.14
N ALA A 353 21.99 -2.20 6.50
CA ALA A 353 21.30 -1.19 5.69
C ALA A 353 22.13 0.11 5.51
N GLU A 354 22.96 0.47 6.49
CA GLU A 354 23.92 1.60 6.41
C GLU A 354 24.89 1.47 5.23
N VAL A 355 25.19 0.25 4.76
CA VAL A 355 26.06 0.03 3.61
C VAL A 355 25.38 0.44 2.29
N TYR A 356 24.04 0.40 2.23
CA TYR A 356 23.27 0.60 1.00
C TYR A 356 22.64 1.99 0.89
N THR A 357 22.53 2.73 2.00
CA THR A 357 21.95 4.07 1.99
C THR A 357 22.39 4.94 3.17
N ASP A 358 22.75 6.18 2.86
CA ASP A 358 23.03 7.21 3.86
C ASP A 358 21.75 7.82 4.45
N SER A 359 20.59 7.52 3.89
CA SER A 359 19.31 8.14 4.28
C SER A 359 18.77 7.58 5.59
N ASP A 360 18.71 8.41 6.64
CA ASP A 360 18.13 8.05 7.95
C ASP A 360 16.69 7.53 7.85
N GLU A 361 15.89 8.06 6.93
CA GLU A 361 14.51 7.61 6.71
C GLU A 361 14.41 6.22 6.06
N LYS A 362 15.36 5.87 5.17
CA LYS A 362 15.32 4.60 4.41
C LYS A 362 15.92 3.43 5.18
N ARG A 363 16.92 3.69 6.02
CA ARG A 363 17.65 2.65 6.79
C ARG A 363 16.69 1.74 7.59
N PRO A 364 15.73 2.28 8.37
CA PRO A 364 14.77 1.46 9.10
C PRO A 364 13.92 0.55 8.21
N VAL A 365 13.53 1.01 7.02
CA VAL A 365 12.66 0.29 6.08
C VAL A 365 13.39 -0.91 5.46
N ILE A 366 14.64 -0.69 5.02
CA ILE A 366 15.50 -1.76 4.49
C ILE A 366 15.76 -2.79 5.59
N ALA A 367 16.13 -2.34 6.79
CA ALA A 367 16.40 -3.21 7.92
C ALA A 367 15.18 -4.09 8.29
N TYR A 368 14.01 -3.46 8.36
CA TYR A 368 12.75 -4.17 8.65
C TYR A 368 12.42 -5.21 7.58
N THR A 369 12.60 -4.88 6.30
CA THR A 369 12.38 -5.81 5.19
C THR A 369 13.34 -6.99 5.25
N LEU A 370 14.63 -6.75 5.53
CA LEU A 370 15.61 -7.81 5.74
C LEU A 370 15.15 -8.74 6.86
N CYS A 371 14.71 -8.21 8.01
CA CYS A 371 14.17 -9.04 9.09
C CYS A 371 12.98 -9.89 8.64
N GLN A 372 12.04 -9.32 7.87
CA GLN A 372 10.90 -10.09 7.35
C GLN A 372 11.33 -11.22 6.41
N ILE A 373 12.25 -10.95 5.48
CA ILE A 373 12.77 -11.97 4.56
C ILE A 373 13.45 -13.07 5.36
N ILE A 374 14.30 -12.72 6.32
CA ILE A 374 15.01 -13.69 7.17
C ILE A 374 14.00 -14.57 7.91
N MET A 375 13.06 -13.96 8.64
CA MET A 375 12.06 -14.69 9.43
C MET A 375 11.18 -15.60 8.55
N ALA A 376 10.65 -15.07 7.44
CA ALA A 376 9.78 -15.81 6.53
C ALA A 376 10.48 -17.03 5.89
N ASN A 377 11.80 -17.00 5.80
CA ASN A 377 12.61 -18.07 5.20
C ASN A 377 13.34 -18.95 6.24
N GLN A 378 13.28 -18.62 7.53
CA GLN A 378 13.87 -19.39 8.64
C GLN A 378 12.83 -20.19 9.44
N ILE A 379 11.56 -19.81 9.36
CA ILE A 379 10.46 -20.59 9.90
C ILE A 379 10.27 -21.83 8.99
N GLU A 380 10.56 -23.05 9.48
CA GLU A 380 9.92 -24.26 8.94
C GLU A 380 8.41 -24.01 8.91
N PRO A 381 7.66 -24.41 7.87
CA PRO A 381 6.31 -23.93 7.60
C PRO A 381 5.39 -24.23 8.78
N ILE A 382 5.31 -23.29 9.72
CA ILE A 382 4.22 -23.19 10.67
C ILE A 382 3.03 -22.87 9.77
N GLU A 383 2.13 -23.85 9.69
CA GLU A 383 0.85 -23.86 9.00
C GLU A 383 0.51 -22.53 8.33
N GLN A 384 0.43 -22.56 6.99
CA GLN A 384 -0.12 -21.49 6.18
C GLN A 384 -1.23 -20.76 6.94
N ILE A 385 -0.93 -19.56 7.44
CA ILE A 385 -1.98 -18.58 7.68
C ILE A 385 -2.42 -18.18 6.29
N THR A 386 -3.33 -18.98 5.74
CA THR A 386 -4.17 -18.60 4.61
C THR A 386 -4.85 -17.31 5.03
N ILE A 387 -4.37 -16.19 4.52
CA ILE A 387 -5.18 -14.98 4.47
C ILE A 387 -6.28 -15.31 3.46
N TYR A 388 -7.37 -15.88 3.96
CA TYR A 388 -8.62 -15.96 3.21
C TYR A 388 -9.05 -14.52 2.95
N LEU A 389 -8.81 -14.05 1.72
CA LEU A 389 -9.68 -13.05 1.12
C LEU A 389 -11.04 -13.73 0.97
N PHE A 390 -12.00 -13.38 1.82
CA PHE A 390 -13.40 -13.67 1.57
C PHE A 390 -13.82 -12.90 0.32
N LEU A 391 -13.70 -13.54 -0.84
CA LEU A 391 -14.63 -13.35 -1.93
C LEU A 391 -15.55 -14.55 -1.86
N ASP A 392 -16.68 -14.41 -1.17
CA ASP A 392 -17.79 -15.35 -1.36
C ASP A 392 -18.28 -15.15 -2.80
N GLU A 393 -17.87 -16.06 -3.67
CA GLU A 393 -18.66 -16.39 -4.85
C GLU A 393 -19.96 -17.03 -4.35
N GLU A 394 -21.03 -16.24 -4.35
CA GLU A 394 -22.38 -16.80 -4.33
C GLU A 394 -22.57 -17.66 -5.59
N LYS A 395 -22.32 -18.96 -5.47
CA LYS A 395 -22.96 -19.96 -6.34
C LYS A 395 -24.44 -20.03 -5.97
N LYS A 396 -25.28 -19.62 -6.92
CA LYS A 396 -26.62 -20.21 -7.08
C LYS A 396 -26.52 -21.45 -7.95
#